data_AF-G5S9C8-F1
#
_entry.id   AF-G5S9C8-F1
#
_cell.length_a   1.000
_cell.length_b   1.000
_cell.length_c   1.000
_cell.angle_alpha   90.00
_cell.angle_beta   90.00
_cell.angle_gamma   90.00
#
_symmetry.space_group_name_H-M   'P 1'
#
loop_
_entity.id
_entity.type
_entity.pdbx_description
1 polymer ?
#
loop_
_entity_poly.entity_id
_entity_poly.type
_entity_poly.pdbx_seq_one_letter_code
_entity_poly.pdbx_strand_id
1 'polypeptide(L)'
;MRAKGKKFKKRYLVIILILLVGGMAGWRMINAPLPTYQTLIVRPGDLEQSVLATGKLDALRKVDVGAQVSGQLKTLLVSIGDNVKKDQLLGVIDPDQAENQIKEVEATLMELNAERQQAAAELKLARVT
;
A
#
# COMPACT_ATOMS: atom_id res chain seq x y z
N MET A 1 28.91 56.35 92.75
CA MET A 1 30.05 56.17 91.81
C MET A 1 29.90 54.84 91.05
N ARG A 2 29.84 54.95 89.72
CA ARG A 2 30.36 54.02 88.69
C ARG A 2 29.93 52.54 88.68
N ALA A 3 28.83 52.32 87.94
CA ALA A 3 28.67 51.37 86.84
C ALA A 3 29.71 50.24 86.64
N LYS A 4 29.28 48.98 86.79
CA LYS A 4 29.66 47.82 85.94
C LYS A 4 28.91 46.56 86.41
N GLY A 5 27.95 46.07 85.62
CA GLY A 5 27.25 44.81 85.95
C GLY A 5 26.15 44.37 84.97
N LYS A 6 25.57 45.30 84.18
CA LYS A 6 24.53 44.97 83.18
C LYS A 6 25.04 44.20 81.95
N LYS A 7 26.35 44.08 81.73
CA LYS A 7 26.92 43.37 80.57
C LYS A 7 26.85 41.84 80.71
N PHE A 8 26.96 41.28 81.91
CA PHE A 8 26.89 39.82 82.12
C PHE A 8 25.45 39.29 81.98
N LYS A 9 24.45 39.94 82.59
CA LYS A 9 23.03 39.55 82.40
C LYS A 9 22.56 39.66 80.94
N LYS A 10 23.01 40.70 80.21
CA LYS A 10 22.76 40.83 78.77
C LYS A 10 23.46 39.74 77.94
N ARG A 11 24.68 39.32 78.31
CA ARG A 11 25.40 38.22 77.65
C ARG A 11 24.67 36.87 77.79
N TYR A 12 24.16 36.56 78.98
CA TYR A 12 23.35 35.34 79.19
C TYR A 12 22.04 35.37 78.40
N LEU A 13 21.37 36.52 78.33
CA LEU A 13 20.15 36.69 77.54
C LEU A 13 20.40 36.49 76.04
N VAL A 14 21.54 36.98 75.54
CA VAL A 14 21.97 36.76 74.15
C VAL A 14 22.32 35.28 73.90
N ILE A 15 22.97 34.60 74.85
CA ILE A 15 23.28 33.16 74.73
C ILE A 15 22.01 32.31 74.70
N ILE A 16 21.02 32.61 75.54
CA ILE A 16 19.72 31.92 75.54
C ILE A 16 18.99 32.14 74.22
N LEU A 17 19.00 33.38 73.70
CA LEU A 17 18.38 33.69 72.41
C LEU A 17 19.07 32.92 71.26
N ILE A 18 20.41 32.83 71.27
CA ILE A 18 21.17 32.05 70.29
C ILE A 18 20.85 30.56 70.40
N LEU A 19 20.73 30.02 71.61
CA LEU A 19 20.31 28.62 71.82
C LEU A 19 18.88 28.37 71.35
N LEU A 20 17.96 29.32 71.56
CA LEU A 20 16.58 29.21 71.11
C LEU A 20 16.46 29.27 69.58
N VAL A 21 17.18 30.21 68.95
CA VAL A 21 17.23 30.34 67.49
C VAL A 21 17.95 29.14 66.86
N GLY A 22 19.07 28.71 67.45
CA GLY A 22 19.81 27.52 67.02
C GLY A 22 18.99 26.24 67.19
N GLY A 23 18.27 26.10 68.30
CA GLY A 23 17.35 24.99 68.55
C GLY A 23 16.17 24.97 67.59
N MET A 24 15.56 26.13 67.31
CA MET A 24 14.43 26.23 66.37
C MET A 24 14.86 26.01 64.91
N ALA A 25 16.04 26.50 64.51
CA ALA A 25 16.61 26.25 63.20
C ALA A 25 17.00 24.78 63.02
N GLY A 26 17.63 24.18 64.03
CA GLY A 26 17.93 22.75 64.05
C GLY A 26 16.67 21.89 63.97
N TRP A 27 15.61 22.25 64.71
CA TRP A 27 14.36 21.50 64.70
C TRP A 27 13.62 21.62 63.35
N ARG A 28 13.65 22.80 62.72
CA ARG A 28 13.04 23.01 61.39
C ARG A 28 13.79 22.28 60.27
N MET A 29 15.11 22.13 60.42
CA MET A 29 15.94 21.39 59.45
C MET A 29 15.75 19.88 59.57
N ILE A 30 15.52 19.37 60.78
CA ILE A 30 15.24 17.94 61.02
C ILE A 30 13.80 17.56 60.62
N ASN A 31 12.82 18.45 60.81
CA ASN A 31 11.42 18.21 60.44
C ASN A 31 11.06 18.65 59.01
N ALA A 32 12.05 18.80 58.12
CA ALA A 32 11.74 19.06 56.71
C ALA A 32 11.01 17.84 56.11
N PRO A 33 9.77 17.98 55.61
CA PRO A 33 9.02 16.86 55.07
C PRO A 33 9.75 16.33 53.83
N LEU A 34 10.01 15.01 53.83
CA LEU A 34 10.69 14.39 52.70
C LEU A 34 9.81 14.50 51.44
N PRO A 35 10.41 14.84 50.28
CA PRO A 35 9.67 14.91 49.04
C PRO A 35 9.10 13.52 48.71
N THR A 36 7.77 13.45 48.60
CA THR A 36 7.08 12.21 48.24
C THR A 36 6.98 12.14 46.72
N TYR A 37 7.54 11.07 46.13
CA TYR A 37 7.47 10.83 44.68
C TYR A 37 6.45 9.75 44.36
N GLN A 38 5.66 9.97 43.32
CA GLN A 38 4.80 8.93 42.76
C GLN A 38 5.67 8.05 41.87
N THR A 39 5.75 6.76 42.20
CA THR A 39 6.51 5.76 41.45
C THR A 39 5.63 4.58 41.11
N LEU A 40 5.96 3.89 40.02
CA LEU A 40 5.26 2.69 39.55
C LEU A 40 6.29 1.61 39.19
N ILE A 41 5.94 0.36 39.45
CA ILE A 41 6.78 -0.79 39.10
C ILE A 41 6.58 -1.09 37.61
N VAL A 42 7.64 -0.95 36.81
CA VAL A 42 7.62 -1.32 35.39
C VAL A 42 7.83 -2.82 35.23
N ARG A 43 7.14 -3.42 34.24
CA ARG A 43 7.30 -4.83 33.87
C ARG A 43 7.56 -4.91 32.37
N PRO A 44 8.39 -5.85 31.91
CA PRO A 44 8.49 -6.15 30.50
C PRO A 44 7.13 -6.66 30.00
N GLY A 45 6.70 -6.14 28.87
CA GLY A 45 5.48 -6.51 28.17
C GLY A 45 5.60 -6.03 26.73
N ASP A 46 4.83 -6.64 25.83
CA ASP A 46 4.90 -6.31 24.42
C ASP A 46 4.26 -4.93 24.19
N LEU A 47 5.01 -4.05 23.52
CA LEU A 47 4.55 -2.73 23.11
C LEU A 47 4.44 -2.72 21.59
N GLU A 48 3.21 -2.79 21.09
CA GLU A 48 2.95 -2.70 19.66
C GLU A 48 2.70 -1.25 19.24
N GLN A 49 3.44 -0.79 18.23
CA GLN A 49 3.22 0.50 17.60
C GLN A 49 2.75 0.28 16.16
N SER A 50 1.45 0.40 15.95
CA SER A 50 0.86 0.34 14.61
C SER A 50 0.78 1.73 14.00
N VAL A 51 1.12 1.84 12.72
CA VAL A 51 0.95 3.07 11.93
C VAL A 51 -0.22 2.85 10.98
N LEU A 52 -1.21 3.75 11.03
CA LEU A 52 -2.34 3.73 10.13
C LEU A 52 -1.89 4.17 8.73
N ALA A 53 -2.05 3.27 7.76
CA ALA A 53 -1.77 3.53 6.36
C ALA A 53 -2.97 3.17 5.49
N THR A 54 -3.30 4.02 4.52
CA THR A 54 -4.35 3.75 3.54
C THR A 54 -3.77 2.91 2.40
N GLY A 55 -4.17 1.65 2.30
CA GLY A 55 -3.86 0.77 1.17
C GLY A 55 -4.98 0.78 0.13
N LYS A 56 -4.62 0.86 -1.15
CA LYS A 56 -5.57 0.57 -2.25
C LYS A 56 -5.48 -0.93 -2.58
N LEU A 57 -6.63 -1.56 -2.78
CA LEU A 57 -6.72 -2.95 -3.20
C LEU A 57 -7.10 -2.99 -4.68
N ASP A 58 -6.39 -3.82 -5.44
CA ASP A 58 -6.63 -4.05 -6.86
C ASP A 58 -6.72 -5.56 -7.14
N ALA A 59 -7.24 -5.91 -8.33
CA ALA A 59 -7.33 -7.29 -8.76
C ALA A 59 -5.93 -7.90 -8.94
N LEU A 60 -5.75 -9.16 -8.52
CA LEU A 60 -4.49 -9.89 -8.69
C LEU A 60 -4.04 -9.94 -10.16
N ARG A 61 -4.99 -10.04 -11.08
CA ARG A 61 -4.78 -9.98 -12.53
C ARG A 61 -5.88 -9.15 -13.16
N LYS A 62 -5.50 -8.14 -13.93
CA LYS A 62 -6.38 -7.31 -14.73
C LYS A 62 -5.88 -7.30 -16.17
N VAL A 63 -6.78 -7.51 -17.13
CA VAL A 63 -6.48 -7.51 -18.56
C VAL A 63 -7.54 -6.67 -19.25
N ASP A 64 -7.11 -5.71 -20.05
CA ASP A 64 -8.00 -4.92 -20.89
C ASP A 64 -8.12 -5.64 -22.25
N VAL A 65 -9.30 -6.19 -22.53
CA VAL A 65 -9.57 -6.96 -23.75
C VAL A 65 -10.00 -6.01 -24.85
N GLY A 66 -9.31 -6.06 -25.99
CA GLY A 66 -9.62 -5.28 -27.18
C GLY A 66 -9.69 -6.14 -28.44
N ALA A 67 -10.12 -5.54 -29.54
CA ALA A 67 -10.14 -6.19 -30.85
C ALA A 67 -8.89 -5.82 -31.66
N GLN A 68 -8.31 -6.79 -32.38
CA GLN A 68 -7.18 -6.55 -33.26
C GLN A 68 -7.60 -5.93 -34.61
N VAL A 69 -8.85 -6.16 -35.01
CA VAL A 69 -9.41 -5.72 -36.30
C VAL A 69 -10.41 -4.60 -36.09
N SER A 70 -10.48 -3.70 -37.06
CA SER A 70 -11.48 -2.63 -37.12
C SER A 70 -12.77 -3.15 -37.74
N GLY A 71 -13.92 -2.74 -37.19
CA GLY A 71 -15.23 -3.09 -37.73
C GLY A 71 -16.36 -2.70 -36.78
N GLN A 72 -17.60 -2.79 -37.26
CA GLN A 72 -18.77 -2.58 -36.41
C GLN A 72 -18.99 -3.78 -35.50
N LEU A 73 -19.27 -3.54 -34.21
CA LEU A 73 -19.69 -4.60 -33.29
C LEU A 73 -21.12 -5.03 -33.64
N LYS A 74 -21.30 -6.23 -34.19
CA LYS A 74 -22.62 -6.81 -34.53
C LYS A 74 -23.34 -7.31 -33.29
N THR A 75 -22.62 -7.99 -32.39
CA THR A 75 -23.23 -8.61 -31.21
C THR A 75 -22.28 -8.67 -30.03
N LEU A 76 -22.81 -8.49 -28.81
CA LEU A 76 -22.10 -8.73 -27.55
C LEU A 76 -22.89 -9.76 -26.75
N LEU A 77 -22.25 -10.88 -26.39
CA LEU A 77 -22.89 -12.04 -25.79
C LEU A 77 -22.78 -12.09 -24.26
N VAL A 78 -22.04 -11.16 -23.66
CA VAL A 78 -21.76 -11.14 -22.22
C VAL A 78 -22.13 -9.80 -21.61
N SER A 79 -22.57 -9.84 -20.35
CA SER A 79 -22.90 -8.66 -19.56
C SER A 79 -21.87 -8.41 -18.47
N ILE A 80 -21.85 -7.19 -17.95
CA ILE A 80 -20.97 -6.80 -16.85
C ILE A 80 -21.34 -7.61 -15.60
N GLY A 81 -20.36 -8.32 -15.02
CA GLY A 81 -20.55 -9.17 -13.84
C GLY A 81 -20.62 -10.67 -14.16
N ASP A 82 -20.74 -11.04 -15.44
CA ASP A 82 -20.72 -12.45 -15.83
C ASP A 82 -19.33 -13.08 -15.68
N ASN A 83 -19.29 -14.32 -15.21
CA ASN A 83 -18.05 -15.10 -15.16
C ASN A 83 -17.82 -15.76 -16.52
N VAL A 84 -16.70 -15.41 -17.18
CA VAL A 84 -16.31 -15.97 -18.47
C VAL A 84 -15.19 -16.99 -18.33
N LYS A 85 -15.20 -18.01 -19.19
CA LYS A 85 -14.16 -19.02 -19.26
C LYS A 85 -13.13 -18.66 -20.34
N LYS A 86 -11.95 -19.29 -20.26
CA LYS A 86 -10.95 -19.19 -21.31
C LYS A 86 -11.54 -19.66 -22.65
N ASP A 87 -11.21 -18.95 -23.72
CA ASP A 87 -11.63 -19.23 -25.10
C ASP A 87 -13.16 -19.13 -25.34
N GLN A 88 -13.88 -18.47 -24.42
CA GLN A 88 -15.30 -18.17 -24.58
C GLN A 88 -15.52 -17.02 -25.57
N LEU A 89 -16.49 -17.17 -26.46
CA LEU A 89 -16.93 -16.11 -27.36
C LEU A 89 -17.58 -14.96 -26.57
N LEU A 90 -17.01 -13.76 -26.68
CA LEU A 90 -17.49 -12.56 -25.99
C LEU A 90 -18.38 -11.69 -26.87
N GLY A 91 -17.98 -11.49 -28.13
CA GLY A 91 -18.64 -10.62 -29.08
C GLY A 91 -18.23 -10.94 -30.51
N VAL A 92 -19.02 -10.45 -31.47
CA VAL A 92 -18.80 -10.64 -32.91
C VAL A 92 -18.70 -9.28 -33.57
N ILE A 93 -17.59 -9.05 -34.26
CA ILE A 93 -17.34 -7.88 -35.12
C ILE A 93 -17.70 -8.28 -36.55
N ASP A 94 -18.15 -7.32 -37.34
CA ASP A 94 -18.50 -7.51 -38.74
C ASP A 94 -17.36 -8.19 -39.55
N PRO A 95 -17.57 -9.42 -40.08
CA PRO A 95 -16.53 -10.15 -40.81
C PRO A 95 -16.55 -9.89 -42.32
N ASP A 96 -17.48 -9.07 -42.85
CA ASP A 96 -17.75 -9.00 -44.30
C ASP A 96 -16.49 -8.72 -45.14
N GLN A 97 -15.61 -7.83 -44.66
CA GLN A 97 -14.35 -7.52 -45.35
C GLN A 97 -13.40 -8.74 -45.41
N ALA A 98 -13.27 -9.47 -44.31
CA ALA A 98 -12.41 -10.65 -44.24
C ALA A 98 -12.98 -11.79 -45.09
N GLU A 99 -14.30 -12.00 -45.07
CA GLU A 99 -14.96 -13.01 -45.90
C GLU A 99 -14.80 -12.72 -47.40
N ASN A 100 -14.91 -11.46 -47.81
CA ASN A 100 -14.69 -11.07 -49.20
C ASN A 100 -13.24 -11.33 -49.64
N GLN A 101 -12.27 -11.04 -48.76
CA GLN A 101 -10.85 -11.32 -49.04
C GLN A 101 -10.59 -12.83 -49.18
N ILE A 102 -11.23 -13.66 -48.35
CA ILE A 102 -11.13 -15.12 -48.45
C ILE A 102 -11.69 -15.59 -49.80
N LYS A 103 -12.88 -15.12 -50.20
CA LYS A 103 -13.50 -15.48 -51.49
C LYS A 103 -12.63 -15.09 -52.68
N GLU A 104 -12.01 -13.91 -52.63
CA GLU A 104 -11.08 -13.45 -53.66
C GLU A 104 -9.88 -14.41 -53.78
N VAL A 105 -9.25 -14.75 -52.65
CA VAL A 105 -8.10 -15.65 -52.61
C VAL A 105 -8.48 -17.07 -53.08
N GLU A 106 -9.65 -17.56 -52.70
CA GLU A 106 -10.16 -18.87 -53.15
C GLU A 106 -10.39 -18.89 -54.67
N ALA A 107 -10.90 -17.80 -55.25
CA ALA A 107 -11.07 -17.68 -56.69
C ALA A 107 -9.72 -17.68 -57.43
N THR A 108 -8.73 -16.94 -56.93
CA THR A 108 -7.36 -16.96 -57.47
C THR A 108 -6.73 -18.35 -57.36
N LEU A 109 -6.97 -19.06 -56.26
CA LEU A 109 -6.47 -20.43 -56.07
C LEU A 109 -7.11 -21.38 -57.11
N MET A 110 -8.42 -21.23 -57.38
CA MET A 110 -9.12 -22.01 -58.38
C MET A 110 -8.58 -21.79 -59.80
N GLU A 111 -8.31 -20.53 -60.15
CA GLU A 111 -7.70 -20.15 -61.43
C GLU A 111 -6.32 -20.82 -61.61
N LEU A 112 -5.43 -20.66 -60.64
CA LEU A 112 -4.08 -21.25 -60.67
C LEU A 112 -4.11 -22.78 -60.73
N ASN A 113 -5.08 -23.41 -60.05
CA ASN A 113 -5.27 -24.86 -60.13
C ASN A 113 -5.70 -25.30 -61.54
N ALA A 114 -6.58 -24.55 -62.19
CA ALA A 114 -7.01 -24.82 -63.56
C ALA A 114 -5.84 -24.67 -64.54
N GLU A 115 -5.05 -23.60 -64.41
CA GLU A 115 -3.82 -23.39 -65.20
C GLU A 115 -2.81 -24.53 -65.01
N ARG A 116 -2.58 -24.92 -63.74
CA ARG A 116 -1.70 -26.06 -63.43
C ARG A 116 -2.21 -27.35 -64.06
N GLN A 117 -3.52 -27.59 -64.03
CA GLN A 117 -4.13 -28.78 -64.61
C GLN A 117 -3.97 -28.78 -66.15
N GLN A 118 -4.14 -27.62 -66.78
CA GLN A 118 -3.90 -27.45 -68.22
C GLN A 118 -2.44 -27.73 -68.56
N ALA A 119 -1.49 -27.09 -67.87
CA ALA A 119 -0.06 -27.30 -68.08
C ALA A 119 0.34 -28.78 -67.88
N ALA A 120 -0.26 -29.46 -66.90
CA ALA A 120 -0.04 -30.88 -66.67
C ALA A 120 -0.59 -31.77 -67.81
N ALA A 121 -1.71 -31.39 -68.43
CA ALA A 121 -2.27 -32.08 -69.57
C ALA A 121 -1.42 -31.88 -70.84
N GLU A 122 -0.95 -30.66 -71.09
CA GLU A 122 -0.05 -30.32 -72.21
C GLU A 122 1.27 -31.09 -72.09
N LEU A 123 1.84 -31.17 -70.88
CA LEU A 123 3.05 -31.94 -70.62
C LEU A 123 2.86 -33.45 -70.89
N LYS A 124 1.67 -34.00 -70.59
CA LYS A 124 1.36 -35.40 -70.94
C LYS A 124 1.27 -35.61 -72.45
N LEU A 125 0.64 -34.70 -73.18
CA LEU A 125 0.54 -34.77 -74.63
C LEU A 125 1.94 -34.73 -75.29
N ALA A 126 2.80 -33.80 -74.85
CA ALA A 126 4.16 -33.66 -75.35
C ALA A 126 5.08 -34.87 -75.07
N ARG A 127 4.73 -35.73 -74.11
CA ARG A 127 5.48 -36.97 -73.83
C ARG A 127 5.05 -38.17 -74.68
N VAL A 128 3.84 -38.14 -75.21
CA VAL A 128 3.28 -39.25 -76.02
C VAL A 128 3.55 -39.06 -77.50
N THR A 129 3.76 -37.81 -77.92
CA THR A 129 4.14 -37.44 -79.29
C THR A 129 5.66 -37.50 -79.44
#